data_AF-A0A2V8N559-F1
#
_entry.id   AF-A0A2V8N559-F1
#
_cell.length_a   1.000
_cell.length_b   1.000
_cell.length_c   1.000
_cell.angle_alpha   90.00
_cell.angle_beta   90.00
_cell.angle_gamma   90.00
#
_symmetry.space_group_name_H-M   'P 1'
#
loop_
_entity.id
_entity.type
_entity.pdbx_description
1 polymer ?
#
loop_
_entity_poly.entity_id
_entity_poly.type
_entity_poly.pdbx_seq_one_letter_code
_entity_poly.pdbx_strand_id
1 'polypeptide(L)'
;MTRVADIQLQLRRTDPKKAKYDLLIQVDDSRLEKKDRTANEPVQFLVGRDKLRYEVVVNYVDKDRIRGYLSTPKDKVLAAERPQFRPE
;
A
#
# COMPACT_ATOMS: atom_id res chain seq x y z
N MET A 1 1.45 11.83 10.03
CA MET A 1 1.66 11.30 8.67
C MET A 1 3.14 10.99 8.53
N THR A 2 3.48 9.83 7.96
CA THR A 2 4.86 9.39 7.76
C THR A 2 5.10 9.23 6.27
N ARG A 3 6.16 9.86 5.74
CA ARG A 3 6.56 9.71 4.34
C ARG A 3 7.38 8.43 4.18
N VAL A 4 7.06 7.63 3.18
CA VAL A 4 7.79 6.41 2.81
C VAL A 4 7.94 6.43 1.30
N ALA A 5 9.18 6.56 0.80
CA ALA A 5 9.45 6.80 -0.62
C ALA A 5 8.61 7.98 -1.18
N ASP A 6 7.87 7.74 -2.26
CA ASP A 6 7.09 8.74 -2.98
C ASP A 6 5.67 8.94 -2.42
N ILE A 7 5.31 8.24 -1.33
CA ILE A 7 3.96 8.24 -0.75
C ILE A 7 3.96 8.72 0.71
N GLN A 8 2.78 9.11 1.19
CA GLN A 8 2.57 9.42 2.60
C GLN A 8 1.55 8.45 3.19
N LEU A 9 1.84 7.94 4.39
CA LEU A 9 1.01 7.01 5.12
C LEU A 9 0.50 7.64 6.42
N GLN A 10 -0.76 7.41 6.73
CA GLN A 10 -1.34 7.76 8.02
C GLN A 10 -2.13 6.58 8.55
N LEU A 11 -1.70 6.08 9.71
CA LEU A 11 -2.49 5.14 10.49
C LEU A 11 -3.73 5.85 11.03
N ARG A 12 -4.91 5.29 10.77
CA ARG A 12 -6.20 5.85 11.20
C ARG A 12 -6.79 5.06 12.36
N ARG A 13 -6.65 3.73 12.33
CA ARG A 13 -7.16 2.82 13.35
C ARG A 13 -6.33 1.56 13.40
N THR A 14 -6.30 0.93 14.56
CA THR A 14 -5.72 -0.39 14.80
C THR A 14 -6.68 -1.23 15.64
N ASP A 15 -6.70 -2.53 15.38
CA ASP A 15 -7.26 -3.56 16.24
C ASP A 15 -6.22 -4.68 16.36
N PRO A 16 -5.30 -4.58 17.34
CA PRO A 16 -4.24 -5.57 17.54
C PRO A 16 -4.78 -6.97 17.80
N LYS A 17 -5.95 -7.09 18.44
CA LYS A 17 -6.55 -8.39 18.77
C LYS A 17 -7.02 -9.13 17.52
N LYS A 18 -7.42 -8.39 16.49
CA LYS A 18 -7.83 -8.94 15.20
C LYS A 18 -6.78 -8.82 14.11
N ALA A 19 -5.59 -8.29 14.45
CA ALA A 19 -4.55 -7.93 13.50
C ALA A 19 -5.07 -7.06 12.34
N LYS A 20 -5.99 -6.13 12.63
CA LYS A 20 -6.60 -5.25 11.63
C LYS A 20 -6.17 -3.81 11.77
N TYR A 21 -6.16 -3.08 10.66
CA TYR A 21 -5.80 -1.67 10.64
C TYR A 21 -6.54 -0.90 9.53
N ASP A 22 -6.68 0.41 9.77
CA ASP A 22 -7.14 1.37 8.78
C ASP A 22 -5.98 2.28 8.42
N LEU A 23 -5.71 2.42 7.12
CA LEU A 23 -4.61 3.22 6.58
C LEU A 23 -5.15 4.23 5.58
N LEU A 24 -4.72 5.48 5.73
CA LEU A 24 -4.86 6.49 4.69
C LEU A 24 -3.53 6.60 3.95
N ILE A 25 -3.58 6.37 2.64
CA ILE A 25 -2.43 6.45 1.74
C ILE A 25 -2.64 7.68 0.86
N GLN A 26 -1.70 8.62 0.90
CA GLN A 26 -1.68 9.76 0.01
C GLN A 26 -0.58 9.55 -1.04
N VAL A 27 -0.99 9.64 -2.29
CA VAL A 27 -0.19 9.36 -3.49
C VAL A 27 -0.48 10.45 -4.49
N ASP A 28 0.54 11.20 -4.89
CA ASP A 28 0.38 12.42 -5.71
C ASP A 28 -0.70 13.34 -5.09
N ASP A 29 -1.74 13.68 -5.85
CA ASP A 29 -2.90 14.46 -5.39
C ASP A 29 -4.09 13.59 -4.93
N SER A 30 -3.91 12.27 -4.92
CA SER A 30 -4.95 11.30 -4.56
C SER A 30 -4.83 10.82 -3.11
N ARG A 31 -5.99 10.58 -2.50
CA ARG A 31 -6.11 9.97 -1.16
C ARG A 31 -6.86 8.65 -1.26
N LEU A 32 -6.20 7.58 -0.84
CA LEU A 32 -6.74 6.23 -0.83
C LEU A 32 -6.95 5.80 0.62
N GLU A 33 -8.20 5.61 1.01
CA GLU A 33 -8.54 5.09 2.33
C GLU A 33 -8.71 3.56 2.26
N LYS A 34 -7.93 2.84 3.06
CA LYS A 34 -7.95 1.38 3.16
C LYS A 34 -8.43 1.02 4.56
N LYS A 35 -9.68 0.61 4.67
CA LYS A 35 -10.33 0.21 5.92
C LYS A 35 -10.33 -1.30 6.10
N ASP A 36 -10.36 -1.73 7.34
CA ASP A 36 -10.55 -3.11 7.80
C ASP A 36 -9.54 -4.09 7.18
N ARG A 37 -8.29 -3.65 6.98
CA ARG A 37 -7.24 -4.47 6.36
C ARG A 37 -6.60 -5.40 7.39
N THR A 38 -6.35 -6.64 6.99
CA THR A 38 -5.68 -7.63 7.81
C THR A 38 -4.17 -7.56 7.65
N ALA A 39 -3.42 -7.83 8.72
CA ALA A 39 -1.98 -8.03 8.65
C ALA A 39 -1.63 -9.19 7.71
N ASN A 40 -0.44 -9.13 7.11
CA ASN A 40 0.12 -10.07 6.13
C ASN A 40 -0.64 -10.14 4.79
N GLU A 41 -1.60 -9.23 4.56
CA GLU A 41 -2.23 -9.08 3.25
C GLU A 41 -1.59 -7.93 2.46
N PRO A 42 -1.21 -8.15 1.18
CA PRO A 42 -0.68 -7.10 0.33
C PRO A 42 -1.78 -6.11 -0.06
N VAL A 43 -1.55 -4.83 0.23
CA VAL A 43 -2.41 -3.73 -0.20
C VAL A 43 -1.79 -3.06 -1.41
N GLN A 44 -2.28 -3.42 -2.59
CA GLN A 44 -1.81 -2.90 -3.86
C GLN A 44 -2.48 -1.55 -4.22
N PHE A 45 -1.71 -0.64 -4.80
CA PHE A 45 -2.20 0.62 -5.36
C PHE A 45 -1.24 1.14 -6.44
N LEU A 46 -1.71 2.10 -7.25
CA LEU A 46 -0.96 2.69 -8.35
C LEU A 46 -0.38 4.04 -7.92
N VAL A 47 0.86 4.31 -8.33
CA VAL A 47 1.62 5.53 -8.00
C VAL A 47 2.14 6.20 -9.25
N GLY A 48 2.03 7.54 -9.31
CA GLY A 48 2.59 8.35 -10.39
C GLY A 48 1.86 8.23 -11.72
N ARG A 49 2.36 8.99 -12.71
CA ARG A 49 1.82 9.02 -14.08
C ARG A 49 1.92 7.66 -14.78
N ASP A 50 3.00 6.93 -14.54
CA ASP A 50 3.26 5.62 -15.13
C ASP A 50 2.46 4.49 -14.47
N LYS A 51 1.60 4.82 -13.48
CA LYS A 51 0.73 3.86 -12.76
C LYS A 51 1.52 2.67 -12.24
N LEU A 52 2.64 2.93 -11.57
CA LEU A 52 3.48 1.89 -11.00
C LEU A 52 2.72 1.18 -9.87
N ARG A 53 2.71 -0.16 -9.89
CA ARG A 53 2.08 -0.95 -8.83
C ARG A 53 2.97 -1.00 -7.60
N TYR A 54 2.56 -0.29 -6.56
CA TYR A 54 3.18 -0.35 -5.23
C TYR A 54 2.34 -1.27 -4.34
N GLU A 55 2.98 -1.87 -3.35
CA GLU A 55 2.32 -2.77 -2.41
C GLU A 55 2.79 -2.48 -0.98
N VAL A 56 1.85 -2.22 -0.08
CA VAL A 56 2.15 -2.14 1.36
C VAL A 56 1.77 -3.47 1.99
N VAL A 57 2.69 -4.04 2.76
CA VAL A 57 2.43 -5.23 3.58
C VAL A 57 2.71 -4.86 5.04
N VAL A 58 1.70 -5.04 5.88
CA VAL A 58 1.80 -4.82 7.33
C VAL A 58 1.88 -6.16 8.02
N ASN A 59 2.99 -6.45 8.71
CA ASN A 59 3.18 -7.73 9.39
C ASN A 59 2.76 -7.69 10.86
N TYR A 60 2.88 -6.51 11.49
CA TYR A 60 2.54 -6.33 12.91
C TYR A 60 1.62 -5.13 13.10
N VAL A 61 0.56 -5.34 13.88
CA VAL A 61 -0.38 -4.30 14.30
C VAL A 61 -0.29 -4.18 15.82
N ASP A 62 0.25 -3.05 16.29
CA ASP A 62 0.31 -2.69 17.70
C ASP A 62 -0.79 -1.66 18.02
N LYS A 63 -0.94 -1.28 19.30
CA LYS A 63 -2.02 -0.39 19.78
C LYS A 63 -2.07 0.95 19.04
N ASP A 64 -0.93 1.50 18.67
CA ASP A 64 -0.77 2.86 18.15
C ASP A 64 0.16 2.94 16.93
N ARG A 65 0.67 1.79 16.47
CA ARG A 65 1.61 1.70 15.35
C ARG A 65 1.43 0.41 14.57
N ILE A 66 1.92 0.43 13.34
CA ILE A 66 2.01 -0.74 12.47
C ILE A 66 3.46 -0.88 11.98
N ARG A 67 3.90 -2.11 11.72
CA ARG A 67 5.22 -2.41 11.17
C ARG A 67 5.08 -3.29 9.95
N GLY A 68 5.86 -2.99 8.92
CA GLY A 68 5.70 -3.59 7.60
C GLY A 68 6.72 -3.04 6.62
N TYR A 69 6.47 -3.27 5.33
CA TYR A 69 7.32 -2.80 4.24
C TYR A 69 6.47 -2.29 3.07
N LEU A 70 7.10 -1.44 2.26
CA LEU A 70 6.59 -0.99 0.97
C LEU A 70 7.41 -1.68 -0.12
N SER A 71 6.74 -2.44 -0.98
CA SER A 71 7.32 -3.02 -2.19
C SER A 71 7.08 -2.07 -3.36
N THR A 72 8.14 -1.79 -4.11
CA THR A 72 8.10 -0.96 -5.31
C THR A 72 8.71 -1.75 -6.48
N PRO A 73 8.22 -1.57 -7.71
CA PRO A 73 8.78 -2.27 -8.87
C PRO A 73 10.24 -1.86 -9.07
N LYS A 74 11.11 -2.85 -9.34
CA LYS A 74 12.53 -2.59 -9.64
C LYS A 74 12.69 -1.79 -10.92
N ASP A 75 11.97 -2.20 -11.96
CA ASP A 75 11.98 -1.57 -13.27
C ASP A 75 10.74 -0.71 -13.45
N LYS A 76 10.88 0.61 -13.29
CA LYS A 76 9.79 1.57 -13.49
C LYS A 76 9.24 1.54 -14.93
N VAL A 77 10.04 1.08 -15.90
CA VAL A 77 9.67 0.98 -17.32
C VAL A 77 8.76 -0.24 -17.58
N LEU A 78 9.04 -1.40 -16.98
CA LEU A 78 8.29 -2.65 -17.21
C LEU A 78 6.98 -2.71 -16.40
N ALA A 79 6.90 -2.05 -15.25
CA ALA A 79 5.71 -2.10 -14.39
C ALA A 79 4.50 -1.32 -14.92
N ALA A 80 4.71 -0.44 -15.92
CA ALA A 80 3.64 0.23 -16.66
C ALA A 80 3.01 -0.66 -17.75
N GLU A 81 3.65 -1.77 -18.11
CA GLU A 81 3.09 -2.74 -19.04
C GLU A 81 1.97 -3.51 -18.34
N ARG A 82 0.74 -3.27 -18.81
CA ARG A 82 -0.49 -3.90 -18.36
C ARG A 82 -0.35 -5.42 -18.37
N PRO A 83 -1.07 -6.18 -17.50
CA PRO A 83 -1.27 -7.59 -17.77
C PRO A 83 -2.00 -7.69 -19.11
N GLN A 84 -1.25 -8.02 -20.16
CA GLN A 84 -1.80 -8.40 -21.44
C GLN A 84 -2.64 -9.63 -21.14
N PHE A 85 -3.96 -9.49 -21.18
CA PHE A 85 -4.83 -10.63 -21.39
C PHE A 85 -4.26 -11.35 -22.61
N ARG A 86 -3.69 -12.54 -22.40
CA ARG A 86 -3.35 -13.45 -23.47
C ARG A 86 -4.64 -14.21 -23.77
N PRO A 87 -5.39 -13.88 -24.83
CA PRO A 87 -6.27 -14.88 -25.39
C PRO A 87 -5.37 -16.00 -25.95
N GLU A 88 -5.59 -17.22 -25.47
CA GLU A 88 -5.18 -18.42 -26.19
C GLU A 88 -5.97 -18.54 -27.50
#